data_AF-A0A352JW21-F1
#
_entry.id   AF-A0A352JW21-F1
#
_cell.length_a   1.000
_cell.length_b   1.000
_cell.length_c   1.000
_cell.angle_alpha   90.00
_cell.angle_beta   90.00
_cell.angle_gamma   90.00
#
_symmetry.space_group_name_H-M   'P 1'
#
loop_
_entity.id
_entity.type
_entity.pdbx_description
1 polymer ?
#
loop_
_entity_poly.entity_id
_entity_poly.type
_entity_poly.pdbx_seq_one_letter_code
_entity_poly.pdbx_strand_id
1 'polypeptide(L)'
;AGIGIVELLEAIVNDIPAPVGDLDAPARALIFDSAFDTYRGAVAYVRVFDGTFHKNDWMRLFAHDREYQIDEVGYLKLKYFPQETLTAGEVGYIIGNIRNVRDTQVGDTITTREKPASSPLPGFRKAKPMVFAGLYPTDSENFEDLRTAIEKLQMNDSALVFEPETSNALGFGFRCGF
;
A
#
# COMPACT_ATOMS: atom_id res chain seq x y z
N ALA A 1 -0.13 -10.39 -33.58
CA ALA A 1 1.10 -9.92 -34.22
C ALA A 1 1.69 -8.84 -33.32
N GLY A 2 2.85 -9.07 -32.70
CA GLY A 2 3.48 -8.14 -31.75
C GLY A 2 4.15 -6.96 -32.44
N ILE A 3 3.37 -6.15 -33.15
CA ILE A 3 3.82 -5.02 -33.96
C ILE A 3 3.86 -3.76 -33.08
N GLY A 4 4.92 -2.95 -33.18
CA GLY A 4 5.02 -1.66 -32.46
C GLY A 4 5.62 -1.73 -31.06
N ILE A 5 5.98 -2.91 -30.56
CA ILE A 5 6.46 -3.09 -29.18
C ILE A 5 7.84 -2.46 -28.99
N VAL A 6 8.75 -2.67 -29.94
CA VAL A 6 10.12 -2.14 -29.86
C VAL A 6 10.09 -0.63 -29.97
N GLU A 7 9.31 -0.11 -30.92
CA GLU A 7 9.14 1.33 -31.15
C GLU A 7 8.55 2.03 -29.92
N LEU A 8 7.59 1.39 -29.24
CA LEU A 8 7.03 1.92 -27.99
C LEU A 8 8.05 1.95 -26.86
N LEU A 9 8.85 0.89 -26.69
CA LEU A 9 9.90 0.83 -25.67
C LEU A 9 10.99 1.90 -25.93
N GLU A 10 11.38 2.09 -27.18
CA GLU A 10 12.31 3.15 -27.58
C GLU A 10 11.73 4.54 -27.32
N ALA A 11 10.45 4.77 -27.64
CA ALA A 11 9.79 6.04 -27.34
C ALA A 11 9.74 6.31 -25.82
N ILE A 12 9.45 5.29 -25.02
CA ILE A 12 9.48 5.40 -23.55
C ILE A 12 10.86 5.83 -23.05
N VAL A 13 11.94 5.24 -23.56
CA VAL A 13 13.32 5.58 -23.16
C VAL A 13 13.71 7.00 -23.60
N ASN A 14 13.27 7.44 -24.78
CA ASN A 14 13.65 8.74 -25.34
C ASN A 14 12.81 9.91 -24.81
N ASP A 15 11.52 9.68 -24.56
CA ASP A 15 10.56 10.75 -24.24
C ASP A 15 10.30 10.89 -22.73
N ILE A 16 10.43 9.82 -21.94
CA ILE A 16 10.20 9.86 -20.49
C ILE A 16 11.54 10.15 -19.79
N PRO A 17 11.65 11.27 -19.04
CA PRO A 17 12.88 11.59 -18.34
C PRO A 17 13.16 10.56 -17.24
N ALA A 18 14.45 10.29 -17.03
CA ALA A 18 14.92 9.47 -15.93
C ALA A 18 14.43 10.05 -14.58
N PRO A 19 14.16 9.20 -13.58
CA PRO A 19 13.79 9.67 -12.25
C PRO A 19 14.93 10.50 -11.65
N VAL A 20 14.55 11.54 -10.89
CA VAL A 20 15.48 12.39 -10.14
C VAL A 20 15.35 12.06 -8.66
N GLY A 21 16.48 11.91 -7.98
CA GLY A 21 16.55 11.61 -6.56
C GLY A 21 17.99 11.66 -6.04
N ASP A 22 18.15 11.91 -4.75
CA ASP A 22 19.46 11.92 -4.08
C ASP A 22 19.66 10.62 -3.29
N LEU A 23 20.70 9.85 -3.64
CA LEU A 23 21.04 8.59 -2.98
C LEU A 23 21.54 8.78 -1.54
N ASP A 24 22.12 9.93 -1.23
CA ASP A 24 22.67 10.25 0.09
C ASP A 24 21.64 10.95 0.99
N ALA A 25 20.48 11.35 0.47
CA ALA A 25 19.41 11.94 1.26
C ALA A 25 18.73 10.90 2.19
N PRO A 26 18.00 11.35 3.23
CA PRO A 26 17.12 10.47 4.00
C PRO A 26 16.17 9.69 3.09
N ALA A 27 16.02 8.39 3.34
CA ALA A 27 15.23 7.52 2.47
C ALA A 27 13.76 7.92 2.46
N ARG A 28 13.17 8.07 1.27
CA ARG A 28 11.75 8.39 1.09
C ARG A 28 11.15 7.53 0.00
N ALA A 29 10.15 6.74 0.35
CA ALA A 29 9.40 5.92 -0.60
C ALA A 29 7.91 6.22 -0.50
N LEU A 30 7.25 6.39 -1.66
CA LEU A 30 5.80 6.55 -1.76
C LEU A 30 5.17 5.18 -1.91
N ILE A 31 4.22 4.83 -1.04
CA ILE A 31 3.33 3.68 -1.24
C ILE A 31 2.32 4.08 -2.31
N PHE A 32 2.34 3.43 -3.47
CA PHE A 32 1.34 3.69 -4.53
C PHE A 32 0.29 2.58 -4.62
N ASP A 33 0.58 1.42 -4.07
CA ASP A 33 -0.35 0.29 -3.96
C ASP A 33 0.07 -0.62 -2.79
N SER A 34 -0.84 -1.45 -2.30
CA SER A 34 -0.59 -2.39 -1.21
C SER A 34 -1.43 -3.65 -1.37
N ALA A 35 -0.85 -4.81 -1.10
CA ALA A 35 -1.55 -6.09 -1.14
C ALA A 35 -1.35 -6.87 0.16
N PHE A 36 -2.33 -7.72 0.52
CA PHE A 36 -2.18 -8.66 1.63
C PHE A 36 -1.68 -10.01 1.12
N ASP A 37 -0.56 -10.48 1.69
CA ASP A 37 -0.07 -11.84 1.54
C ASP A 37 -0.28 -12.61 2.85
N THR A 38 -0.85 -13.81 2.77
CA THR A 38 -1.20 -14.61 3.95
C THR A 38 -0.01 -15.02 4.81
N TYR A 39 1.19 -15.09 4.24
CA TYR A 39 2.41 -15.51 4.93
C TYR A 39 3.31 -14.31 5.26
N ARG A 40 3.37 -13.33 4.35
CA ARG A 40 4.27 -12.17 4.44
C ARG A 40 3.61 -10.93 5.08
N GLY A 41 2.29 -10.95 5.28
CA GLY A 41 1.53 -9.79 5.77
C GLY A 41 1.30 -8.76 4.67
N ALA A 42 1.21 -7.48 5.05
CA ALA A 42 1.05 -6.40 4.07
C ALA A 42 2.34 -6.21 3.25
N VAL A 43 2.19 -6.26 1.93
CA VAL A 43 3.22 -5.97 0.94
C VAL A 43 2.95 -4.55 0.41
N ALA A 44 3.88 -3.63 0.65
CA ALA A 44 3.78 -2.27 0.14
C ALA A 44 4.50 -2.16 -1.21
N TYR A 45 3.79 -1.77 -2.26
CA TYR A 45 4.39 -1.42 -3.54
C TYR A 45 4.78 0.04 -3.53
N VAL A 46 6.06 0.30 -3.79
CA VAL A 46 6.67 1.60 -3.53
C VAL A 46 7.48 2.13 -4.70
N ARG A 47 7.50 3.46 -4.80
CA ARG A 47 8.47 4.19 -5.60
C ARG A 47 9.41 4.93 -4.65
N VAL A 48 10.71 4.68 -4.76
CA VAL A 48 11.72 5.41 -3.97
C VAL A 48 12.03 6.73 -4.68
N PHE A 49 11.88 7.83 -3.96
CA PHE A 49 12.22 9.16 -4.44
C PHE A 49 13.64 9.55 -4.03
N ASP A 50 14.04 9.21 -2.82
CA ASP A 50 15.36 9.56 -2.28
C ASP A 50 15.89 8.46 -1.35
N GLY A 51 17.20 8.48 -1.15
CA GLY A 51 17.93 7.58 -0.28
C GLY A 51 17.89 6.12 -0.75
N THR A 52 18.11 5.22 0.20
CA THR A 52 18.15 3.77 -0.04
C THR A 52 17.52 3.03 1.13
N PHE A 53 16.70 2.03 0.83
CA PHE A 53 16.17 1.06 1.78
C PHE A 53 16.95 -0.24 1.67
N HIS A 54 17.43 -0.77 2.79
CA HIS A 54 18.11 -2.06 2.84
C HIS A 54 17.21 -3.09 3.52
N LYS A 55 17.45 -4.35 3.18
CA LYS A 55 16.95 -5.46 3.99
C LYS A 55 17.46 -5.33 5.44
N ASN A 56 16.60 -5.63 6.40
CA ASN A 56 16.80 -5.52 7.85
C ASN A 56 16.84 -4.09 8.42
N ASP A 57 16.71 -3.05 7.59
CA ASP A 57 16.54 -1.68 8.08
C ASP A 57 15.23 -1.56 8.89
N TRP A 58 15.19 -0.60 9.80
CA TRP A 58 13.94 -0.18 10.42
C TRP A 58 13.32 0.93 9.59
N MET A 59 12.10 0.70 9.12
CA MET A 59 11.30 1.71 8.44
C MET A 59 10.25 2.31 9.37
N ARG A 60 9.86 3.54 9.06
CA ARG A 60 8.84 4.32 9.75
C ARG A 60 7.87 4.87 8.72
N LEU A 61 6.57 4.75 9.01
CA LEU A 61 5.51 5.31 8.17
C LEU A 61 5.04 6.65 8.73
N PHE A 62 4.89 7.64 7.86
CA PHE A 62 4.52 9.00 8.26
C PHE A 62 3.06 9.11 8.71
N ALA A 63 2.12 8.33 8.17
CA ALA A 63 0.69 8.50 8.48
C ALA A 63 0.34 8.19 9.94
N HIS A 64 1.05 7.28 10.59
CA HIS A 64 0.70 6.80 11.93
C HIS A 64 1.91 6.62 12.87
N ASP A 65 3.09 7.06 12.44
CA ASP A 65 4.30 7.06 13.27
C ASP A 65 4.64 5.68 13.90
N ARG A 66 4.50 4.62 13.09
CA ARG A 66 4.88 3.27 13.52
C ARG A 66 6.11 2.80 12.79
N GLU A 67 6.92 2.04 13.52
CA GLU A 67 8.17 1.47 13.05
C GLU A 67 7.98 -0.03 12.79
N TYR A 68 8.59 -0.51 11.71
CA TYR A 68 8.61 -1.92 11.33
C TYR A 68 9.99 -2.29 10.81
N GLN A 69 10.40 -3.52 11.03
CA GLN A 69 11.63 -4.04 10.44
C GLN A 69 11.35 -4.53 9.02
N ILE A 70 12.17 -4.10 8.06
CA ILE A 70 12.13 -4.58 6.68
C ILE A 70 12.68 -6.01 6.63
N ASP A 71 11.84 -6.96 6.25
CA ASP A 71 12.22 -8.36 6.05
C ASP A 71 12.74 -8.59 4.62
N GLU A 72 12.13 -7.93 3.63
CA GLU A 72 12.47 -8.10 2.22
C GLU A 72 12.20 -6.80 1.44
N VAL A 73 13.13 -6.44 0.56
CA VAL A 73 12.93 -5.45 -0.51
C VAL A 73 13.16 -6.12 -1.86
N GLY A 74 12.58 -5.61 -2.94
CA GLY A 74 12.87 -6.15 -4.26
C GLY A 74 11.99 -5.65 -5.38
N TYR A 75 12.07 -6.35 -6.52
CA TYR A 75 11.34 -6.02 -7.74
C TYR A 75 10.21 -7.02 -8.02
N LEU A 76 9.09 -6.51 -8.53
CA LEU A 76 8.02 -7.36 -9.05
C LEU A 76 8.22 -7.59 -10.55
N LYS A 77 8.73 -8.77 -10.93
CA LYS A 77 8.87 -9.21 -12.34
C LYS A 77 7.92 -10.39 -12.59
N LEU A 78 6.61 -10.17 -12.38
CA LEU A 78 5.56 -11.20 -12.25
C LEU A 78 5.66 -12.09 -11.01
N LYS A 79 6.88 -12.27 -10.49
CA LYS A 79 7.18 -12.87 -9.20
C LYS A 79 7.98 -11.89 -8.36
N TYR A 80 8.08 -12.17 -7.07
CA TYR A 80 8.96 -11.45 -6.16
C TYR A 80 10.42 -11.81 -6.47
N PHE A 81 11.23 -10.79 -6.76
CA PHE A 81 12.68 -10.90 -6.92
C PHE A 81 13.34 -10.09 -5.80
N PRO A 82 13.71 -10.76 -4.67
CA PRO A 82 14.36 -10.13 -3.54
C PRO A 82 15.68 -9.48 -3.96
N GLN A 83 15.99 -8.34 -3.38
CA GLN A 83 17.25 -7.61 -3.52
C GLN A 83 17.77 -7.24 -2.13
N GLU A 84 19.04 -6.86 -2.05
CA GLU A 84 19.61 -6.33 -0.81
C GLU A 84 19.13 -4.90 -0.53
N THR A 85 18.87 -4.14 -1.60
CA THR A 85 18.57 -2.71 -1.55
C THR A 85 17.53 -2.28 -2.56
N LEU A 86 16.80 -1.21 -2.25
CA LEU A 86 15.97 -0.44 -3.18
C LEU A 86 16.33 1.04 -3.05
N THR A 87 16.78 1.65 -4.14
CA THR A 87 17.45 2.96 -4.18
C THR A 87 16.63 4.04 -4.90
N ALA A 88 17.03 5.30 -4.76
CA ALA A 88 16.35 6.45 -5.36
C ALA A 88 16.09 6.27 -6.87
N GLY A 89 14.84 6.45 -7.27
CA GLY A 89 14.36 6.30 -8.65
C GLY A 89 13.80 4.91 -8.97
N GLU A 90 14.04 3.90 -8.12
CA GLU A 90 13.57 2.55 -8.35
C GLU A 90 12.10 2.36 -7.89
N VAL A 91 11.43 1.41 -8.55
CA VAL A 91 10.07 0.97 -8.24
C VAL A 91 10.11 -0.49 -7.86
N GLY A 92 9.55 -0.83 -6.71
CA GLY A 92 9.65 -2.17 -6.15
C GLY A 92 8.59 -2.43 -5.08
N TYR A 93 8.92 -3.36 -4.20
CA TYR A 93 8.11 -3.67 -3.03
C TYR A 93 8.96 -3.68 -1.76
N ILE A 94 8.30 -3.42 -0.62
CA ILE A 94 8.87 -3.54 0.71
C ILE A 94 7.91 -4.41 1.54
N ILE A 95 8.46 -5.41 2.22
CA ILE A 95 7.75 -6.27 3.16
C ILE A 95 8.38 -6.07 4.53
N GLY A 96 7.55 -5.77 5.53
CA GLY A 96 8.05 -5.54 6.88
C GLY A 96 7.11 -5.99 7.98
N ASN A 97 6.78 -7.28 8.02
CA ASN A 97 5.97 -7.91 9.09
C ASN A 97 4.73 -7.10 9.54
N ILE A 98 4.15 -6.33 8.62
CA ILE A 98 3.01 -5.47 8.90
C ILE A 98 1.78 -6.38 8.88
N ARG A 99 1.17 -6.59 10.04
CA ARG A 99 0.00 -7.46 10.17
C ARG A 99 -1.28 -6.83 9.61
N ASN A 100 -1.36 -5.50 9.59
CA ASN A 100 -2.56 -4.78 9.22
C ASN A 100 -2.30 -3.92 7.98
N VAL A 101 -2.99 -4.21 6.87
CA VAL A 101 -2.87 -3.42 5.62
C VAL A 101 -3.31 -1.97 5.80
N ARG A 102 -4.11 -1.67 6.83
CA ARG A 102 -4.47 -0.28 7.19
C ARG A 102 -3.26 0.56 7.63
N ASP A 103 -2.15 -0.08 7.98
CA ASP A 103 -0.90 0.63 8.28
C ASP A 103 -0.20 1.00 6.95
N THR A 104 -0.28 0.19 5.89
CA THR A 104 0.29 0.51 4.56
C THR A 104 -0.68 1.29 3.66
N GLN A 105 -1.03 2.52 4.05
CA GLN A 105 -2.00 3.32 3.28
C GLN A 105 -1.41 3.81 1.95
N VAL A 106 -2.18 3.65 0.88
CA VAL A 106 -1.83 4.21 -0.43
C VAL A 106 -1.69 5.73 -0.34
N GLY A 107 -0.58 6.23 -0.86
CA GLY A 107 -0.14 7.61 -0.82
C GLY A 107 0.75 7.96 0.38
N ASP A 108 0.92 7.08 1.37
CA ASP A 108 1.78 7.37 2.52
C ASP A 108 3.27 7.31 2.14
N THR A 109 4.12 7.91 2.98
CA THR A 109 5.57 7.91 2.85
C THR A 109 6.21 6.97 3.85
N ILE A 110 7.10 6.10 3.37
CA ILE A 110 8.01 5.30 4.18
C ILE A 110 9.35 6.03 4.25
N THR A 111 9.97 6.06 5.43
CA THR A 111 11.34 6.53 5.67
C THR A 111 12.10 5.52 6.54
N THR A 112 13.42 5.61 6.64
CA THR A 112 14.19 4.83 7.62
C THR A 112 14.18 5.47 9.01
N ARG A 113 14.38 4.67 10.05
CA ARG A 113 14.41 5.10 11.46
C ARG A 113 15.71 5.81 11.82
N GLU A 114 16.84 5.30 11.32
CA GLU A 114 18.19 5.76 11.64
C GLU A 114 18.45 7.14 11.04
N LYS A 115 17.88 7.41 9.87
CA LYS A 115 17.98 8.67 9.14
C LYS A 115 16.59 9.09 8.63
N PRO A 116 15.69 9.54 9.52
CA PRO A 116 14.33 9.85 9.15
C PRO A 116 14.28 11.12 8.30
N ALA A 117 13.46 11.09 7.25
CA ALA A 117 13.14 12.29 6.50
C ALA A 117 12.42 13.32 7.38
N SER A 118 12.67 14.61 7.12
CA SER A 118 12.07 15.71 7.88
C SER A 118 10.61 15.97 7.54
N SER A 119 10.17 15.53 6.35
CA SER A 119 8.81 15.72 5.84
C SER A 119 8.39 14.57 4.93
N PRO A 120 7.10 14.21 4.90
CA PRO A 120 6.58 13.22 3.98
C PRO A 120 6.61 13.75 2.55
N LEU A 121 6.47 12.84 1.58
CA LEU A 121 6.21 13.23 0.20
C LEU A 121 4.83 13.91 0.10
N PRO A 122 4.70 14.94 -0.76
CA PRO A 122 3.42 15.61 -0.96
C PRO A 122 2.43 14.65 -1.64
N GLY A 123 1.14 14.86 -1.39
CA GLY A 123 0.07 14.18 -2.13
C GLY A 123 -0.64 13.08 -1.36
N PHE A 124 -0.18 12.70 -0.16
CA PHE A 124 -0.96 11.81 0.69
C PHE A 124 -2.34 12.42 0.98
N ARG A 125 -3.38 11.71 0.60
CA ARG A 125 -4.77 12.03 0.92
C ARG A 125 -5.43 10.74 1.33
N LYS A 126 -5.91 10.69 2.57
CA LYS A 126 -6.70 9.57 3.04
C LYS A 126 -7.90 9.38 2.11
N ALA A 127 -8.12 8.15 1.65
CA ALA A 127 -9.27 7.81 0.83
C ALA A 127 -10.55 8.28 1.54
N LYS A 128 -11.35 9.10 0.84
CA LYS A 128 -12.62 9.61 1.34
C LYS A 128 -13.73 8.88 0.58
N PRO A 129 -14.51 8.03 1.26
CA PRO A 129 -15.69 7.42 0.66
C PRO A 129 -16.64 8.49 0.17
N MET A 130 -17.14 8.31 -1.06
CA MET A 130 -18.06 9.25 -1.70
C MET A 130 -19.48 8.69 -1.75
N VAL A 131 -19.62 7.36 -1.70
CA VAL A 131 -20.91 6.68 -1.78
C VAL A 131 -21.07 5.76 -0.57
N PHE A 132 -22.25 5.77 0.03
CA PHE A 132 -22.56 4.90 1.17
C PHE A 132 -23.74 4.00 0.83
N ALA A 133 -23.68 2.74 1.29
CA ALA A 133 -24.78 1.79 1.21
C ALA A 133 -24.88 0.99 2.51
N GLY A 134 -26.10 0.63 2.90
CA GLY A 134 -26.36 -0.30 4.00
C GLY A 134 -26.35 -1.74 3.49
N LEU A 135 -25.51 -2.58 4.06
CA LEU A 135 -25.43 -4.01 3.80
C LEU A 135 -26.04 -4.78 4.96
N TYR A 136 -27.09 -5.54 4.68
CA TYR A 136 -27.83 -6.33 5.65
C TYR A 136 -27.87 -7.78 5.18
N PRO A 137 -27.64 -8.77 6.07
CA PRO A 137 -27.79 -10.17 5.71
C PRO A 137 -29.29 -10.51 5.57
N THR A 138 -29.64 -11.40 4.64
CA THR A 138 -31.03 -11.88 4.49
C THR A 138 -31.48 -12.70 5.70
N ASP A 139 -30.55 -13.40 6.34
CA ASP A 139 -30.75 -14.15 7.58
C ASP A 139 -29.90 -13.54 8.70
N SER A 140 -30.51 -13.28 9.86
CA SER A 140 -29.83 -12.73 11.03
C SER A 140 -28.67 -13.58 11.54
N GLU A 141 -28.70 -14.90 11.32
CA GLU A 141 -27.60 -15.79 11.73
C GLU A 141 -26.29 -15.50 10.97
N ASN A 142 -26.39 -14.94 9.77
CA ASN A 142 -25.22 -14.63 8.91
C ASN A 142 -24.57 -13.28 9.22
N PHE A 143 -24.98 -12.58 10.28
CA PHE A 143 -24.40 -11.27 10.62
C PHE A 143 -22.89 -11.34 10.90
N GLU A 144 -22.46 -12.39 11.59
CA GLU A 144 -21.03 -12.65 11.89
C GLU A 144 -20.23 -12.99 10.62
N ASP A 145 -20.83 -13.76 9.71
CA ASP A 145 -20.23 -14.11 8.43
C ASP A 145 -20.08 -12.87 7.54
N LEU A 146 -21.10 -12.01 7.50
CA LEU A 146 -21.04 -10.74 6.77
C LEU A 146 -19.94 -9.84 7.34
N ARG A 147 -19.82 -9.72 8.67
CA ARG A 147 -18.74 -8.95 9.30
C ARG A 147 -17.38 -9.49 8.86
N THR A 148 -17.18 -10.79 8.98
CA THR A 148 -15.92 -11.45 8.64
C THR A 148 -15.59 -11.26 7.16
N ALA A 149 -16.60 -11.30 6.28
CA ALA A 149 -16.43 -11.07 4.85
C ALA A 149 -16.00 -9.62 4.54
N ILE A 150 -16.65 -8.62 5.17
CA ILE A 150 -16.29 -7.22 4.99
C ILE A 150 -14.89 -6.93 5.55
N GLU A 151 -14.55 -7.48 6.72
CA GLU A 151 -13.19 -7.38 7.29
C GLU A 151 -12.13 -7.95 6.35
N LYS A 152 -12.39 -9.12 5.76
CA LYS A 152 -11.50 -9.72 4.76
C LYS A 152 -11.37 -8.88 3.49
N LEU A 153 -12.46 -8.29 3.01
CA LEU A 153 -12.44 -7.40 1.86
C LEU A 153 -11.60 -6.15 2.15
N GLN A 154 -11.79 -5.56 3.33
CA GLN A 154 -11.05 -4.37 3.76
C GLN A 154 -9.54 -4.63 3.99
N MET A 155 -9.11 -5.88 4.19
CA MET A 155 -7.68 -6.20 4.18
C MET A 155 -7.04 -5.93 2.82
N ASN A 156 -7.78 -6.02 1.71
CA ASN A 156 -7.25 -5.73 0.38
C ASN A 156 -7.66 -4.35 -0.14
N ASP A 157 -8.77 -3.81 0.35
CA ASP A 157 -9.27 -2.49 -0.03
C ASP A 157 -9.14 -1.49 1.13
N SER A 158 -8.10 -0.66 1.05
CA SER A 158 -7.83 0.38 2.06
C SER A 158 -8.80 1.56 2.01
N ALA A 159 -9.61 1.69 0.95
CA ALA A 159 -10.59 2.76 0.81
C ALA A 159 -11.95 2.40 1.43
N LEU A 160 -12.28 1.11 1.48
CA LEU A 160 -13.51 0.61 2.10
C LEU A 160 -13.56 0.97 3.59
N VAL A 161 -14.61 1.67 4.01
CA VAL A 161 -14.94 1.85 5.42
C VAL A 161 -16.27 1.20 5.74
N PHE A 162 -16.43 0.70 6.96
CA PHE A 162 -17.71 0.20 7.40
C PHE A 162 -17.89 0.42 8.90
N GLU A 163 -19.14 0.62 9.31
CA GLU A 163 -19.55 0.73 10.71
C GLU A 163 -20.83 -0.08 10.95
N PRO A 164 -21.03 -0.68 12.13
CA PRO A 164 -22.27 -1.36 12.45
C PRO A 164 -23.46 -0.40 12.37
N GLU A 165 -24.55 -0.83 11.72
CA GLU A 165 -25.79 -0.09 11.58
C GLU A 165 -26.97 -0.99 11.98
N THR A 166 -28.00 -0.42 12.60
CA THR A 166 -29.22 -1.16 12.95
C THR A 166 -30.43 -0.49 12.32
N SER A 167 -31.26 -1.29 11.67
CA SER A 167 -32.51 -0.89 11.04
C SER A 167 -33.68 -1.59 11.68
N ASN A 168 -34.78 -0.86 11.90
CA ASN A 168 -36.00 -1.43 12.47
C ASN A 168 -36.65 -2.49 11.57
N ALA A 169 -36.47 -2.40 10.25
CA ALA A 169 -37.06 -3.32 9.28
C ALA A 169 -36.11 -4.44 8.85
N LEU A 170 -34.80 -4.16 8.83
CA LEU A 170 -33.78 -5.06 8.28
C LEU A 170 -32.88 -5.69 9.35
N GLY A 171 -33.01 -5.28 10.62
CA GLY A 171 -32.20 -5.80 11.72
C GLY A 171 -30.78 -5.23 11.73
N PHE A 172 -29.81 -6.06 12.11
CA PHE A 172 -28.40 -5.68 12.23
C PHE A 172 -27.67 -5.80 10.88
N GLY A 173 -26.92 -4.77 10.52
CA GLY A 173 -26.12 -4.73 9.30
C GLY A 173 -24.92 -3.79 9.45
N PHE A 174 -24.41 -3.34 8.32
CA PHE A 174 -23.26 -2.43 8.24
C PHE A 174 -23.54 -1.31 7.26
N ARG A 175 -23.18 -0.09 7.64
CA ARG A 175 -23.08 1.02 6.71
C ARG A 175 -21.69 1.01 6.11
N CYS A 176 -21.59 0.73 4.81
CA CYS A 176 -20.34 0.67 4.06
C CYS A 176 -20.17 1.92 3.22
N GLY A 177 -18.97 2.51 3.24
CA GLY A 177 -18.54 3.61 2.38
C GLY A 177 -17.54 3.13 1.35
N PHE A 178 -17.77 3.51 0.10
CA PHE A 178 -16.95 3.23 -1.09
C PHE A 178 -16.41 4.52 -1.70
#